data_AF-A5GTG6-F1
#
_entry.id   AF-A5GTG6-F1
#
_cell.length_a   1.000
_cell.length_b   1.000
_cell.length_c   1.000
_cell.angle_alpha   90.00
_cell.angle_beta   90.00
_cell.angle_gamma   90.00
#
_symmetry.space_group_name_H-M   'P 1'
#
loop_
_entity.id
_entity.type
_entity.pdbx_description
1 polymer ?
#
loop_
_entity_poly.entity_id
_entity_poly.type
_entity_poly.pdbx_seq_one_letter_code
_entity_poly.pdbx_strand_id
1 'polypeptide(L)'
;MNSSEGATAEQARQELDALDALSDGAAIKLYSLLQDYLEQLRHELPHQLLQAVFHLCTKLQPEAFNAMAESQRHVMRERLLHLTQRCSSLLTIEQLAQLGSRLLNADDTADPEADEQAPGDDSVEPLMVSADLDPGAGLQFSLEMPPLLGNFDPAQFCSTLSSETPGLVDEEVSSQSLDHEQALNWLRQMASGSLLGSSLSPDDPINSPFPLPRDPQQLRVWLGVWDQALQRRLRNLSHAINVELLRSGLCQSLMPLPLLDASLAGQVEQQGVAPNVLTVRLPIPDGLTSGELQLNGLLIRVSELEHALPHLRDLRNALHKLDGNLRKMERRIQHWQQRLAVLQAQQLWSQDNNPTVQPQI
;
A
#
# COMPACT_ATOMS: atom_id res chain seq x y z
N MET A 1 -26.56 47.15 -9.58
CA MET A 1 -26.53 46.00 -8.65
C MET A 1 -25.33 45.07 -8.86
N ASN A 2 -24.63 45.15 -10.00
CA ASN A 2 -23.54 44.22 -10.34
C ASN A 2 -22.25 44.34 -9.48
N SER A 3 -22.03 45.45 -8.77
CA SER A 3 -20.78 45.66 -8.01
C SER A 3 -20.69 44.82 -6.73
N SER A 4 -21.81 44.54 -6.06
CA SER A 4 -21.81 43.72 -4.83
C SER A 4 -21.62 42.24 -5.14
N GLU A 5 -22.22 41.76 -6.23
CA GLU A 5 -22.08 40.36 -6.66
C GLU A 5 -20.66 40.06 -7.15
N GLY A 6 -20.06 40.99 -7.90
CA GLY A 6 -18.65 40.92 -8.29
C GLY A 6 -17.70 40.83 -7.09
N ALA A 7 -17.90 41.67 -6.07
CA ALA A 7 -17.09 41.65 -4.85
C ALA A 7 -17.20 40.31 -4.10
N THR A 8 -18.40 39.68 -4.06
CA THR A 8 -18.57 38.36 -3.42
C THR A 8 -17.92 37.22 -4.20
N ALA A 9 -17.87 37.31 -5.53
CA ALA A 9 -17.19 36.33 -6.37
C ALA A 9 -15.66 36.44 -6.25
N GLU A 10 -15.13 37.67 -6.19
CA GLU A 10 -13.71 37.93 -5.94
C GLU A 10 -13.27 37.41 -4.57
N GLN A 11 -14.07 37.63 -3.53
CA GLN A 11 -13.82 37.07 -2.20
C GLN A 11 -13.78 35.53 -2.21
N ALA A 12 -14.72 34.89 -2.91
CA ALA A 12 -14.74 33.43 -3.02
C ALA A 12 -13.49 32.89 -3.73
N ARG A 13 -12.99 33.58 -4.75
CA ARG A 13 -11.74 33.23 -5.46
C ARG A 13 -10.52 33.40 -4.56
N GLN A 14 -10.42 34.52 -3.85
CA GLN A 14 -9.31 34.76 -2.90
C GLN A 14 -9.25 33.69 -1.79
N GLU A 15 -10.41 33.26 -1.28
CA GLU A 15 -10.48 32.18 -0.28
C GLU A 15 -10.05 30.82 -0.86
N LEU A 16 -10.37 30.54 -2.13
CA LEU A 16 -9.90 29.32 -2.82
C LEU A 16 -8.38 29.35 -3.03
N ASP A 17 -7.83 30.46 -3.54
CA ASP A 17 -6.38 30.62 -3.75
C ASP A 17 -5.61 30.46 -2.42
N ALA A 18 -6.16 30.97 -1.31
CA ALA A 18 -5.59 30.81 0.01
C ALA A 18 -5.64 29.34 0.51
N LEU A 19 -6.70 28.60 0.18
CA LEU A 19 -6.83 27.18 0.52
C LEU A 19 -5.88 26.31 -0.31
N ASP A 20 -5.62 26.65 -1.57
CA ASP A 20 -4.65 25.97 -2.42
C ASP A 20 -3.21 26.18 -1.92
N ALA A 21 -2.85 27.40 -1.51
CA ALA A 21 -1.54 27.64 -0.88
C ALA A 21 -1.36 26.84 0.42
N LEU A 22 -2.43 26.65 1.19
CA LEU A 22 -2.42 25.81 2.39
C LEU A 22 -2.30 24.31 2.05
N SER A 23 -2.87 23.84 0.93
CA SER A 23 -2.78 22.43 0.54
C SER A 23 -1.37 22.07 0.09
N ASP A 24 -0.68 22.97 -0.62
CA ASP A 24 0.74 22.83 -0.95
C ASP A 24 1.60 22.69 0.31
N GLY A 25 1.37 23.54 1.32
CA GLY A 25 2.05 23.43 2.62
C GLY A 25 1.75 22.12 3.35
N ALA A 26 0.51 21.62 3.25
CA ALA A 26 0.12 20.35 3.84
C ALA A 26 0.80 19.14 3.15
N ALA A 27 0.97 19.17 1.83
CA ALA A 27 1.67 18.13 1.08
C ALA A 27 3.14 17.99 1.52
N ILE A 28 3.84 19.12 1.67
CA ILE A 28 5.23 19.15 2.16
C ILE A 28 5.30 18.59 3.59
N LYS A 29 4.38 19.02 4.46
CA LYS A 29 4.33 18.55 5.84
C LYS A 29 4.05 17.05 5.91
N LEU A 30 3.13 16.54 5.08
CA LEU A 30 2.83 15.12 4.98
C LEU A 30 4.07 14.31 4.59
N TYR A 31 4.79 14.73 3.54
CA TYR A 31 6.00 14.06 3.11
C TYR A 31 7.04 13.97 4.22
N SER A 32 7.31 15.09 4.93
CA SER A 32 8.25 15.09 6.06
C SER A 32 7.85 14.10 7.16
N LEU A 33 6.56 14.06 7.53
CA LEU A 33 6.07 13.16 8.57
C LEU A 33 6.17 11.69 8.16
N LEU A 34 5.90 11.37 6.90
CA LEU A 34 6.03 10.02 6.37
C LEU A 34 7.49 9.58 6.29
N GLN A 35 8.39 10.49 5.93
CA GLN A 35 9.82 10.22 5.90
C GLN A 35 10.32 9.88 7.32
N ASP A 36 10.01 10.72 8.30
CA ASP A 36 10.36 10.49 9.71
C ASP A 36 9.77 9.16 10.21
N TYR A 37 8.50 8.88 9.89
CA TYR A 37 7.82 7.65 10.29
C TYR A 37 8.51 6.41 9.71
N LEU A 38 8.82 6.41 8.41
CA LEU A 38 9.49 5.27 7.77
C LEU A 38 10.94 5.12 8.21
N GLU A 39 11.65 6.20 8.51
CA GLU A 39 12.99 6.14 9.08
C GLU A 39 12.99 5.42 10.42
N GLN A 40 12.12 5.84 11.35
CA GLN A 40 11.98 5.21 12.66
C GLN A 40 11.50 3.76 12.54
N LEU A 41 10.52 3.50 11.68
CA LEU A 41 10.01 2.14 11.46
C LEU A 41 11.12 1.20 10.96
N ARG A 42 11.93 1.64 9.98
CA ARG A 42 13.05 0.85 9.43
C ARG A 42 14.12 0.58 10.46
N HIS A 43 14.39 1.54 11.34
CA HIS A 43 15.37 1.41 12.42
C HIS A 43 14.94 0.36 13.45
N GLU A 44 13.67 0.38 13.85
CA GLU A 44 13.15 -0.45 14.93
C GLU A 44 12.67 -1.85 14.47
N LEU A 45 12.34 -2.02 13.18
CA LEU A 45 11.80 -3.27 12.64
C LEU A 45 12.66 -4.52 12.94
N PRO A 46 14.01 -4.50 12.81
CA PRO A 46 14.84 -5.65 13.16
C PRO A 46 14.76 -6.02 14.64
N HIS A 47 14.70 -5.02 15.53
CA HIS A 47 14.60 -5.24 16.97
C HIS A 47 13.25 -5.85 17.35
N GLN A 48 12.17 -5.34 16.78
CA GLN A 48 10.82 -5.85 17.01
C GLN A 48 10.66 -7.28 16.47
N LEU A 49 11.26 -7.58 15.32
CA LEU A 49 11.29 -8.96 14.81
C LEU A 49 12.03 -9.89 15.77
N LEU A 50 13.23 -9.51 16.22
CA LEU A 50 14.01 -10.36 17.12
C LEU A 50 13.28 -10.62 18.44
N GLN A 51 12.56 -9.63 18.97
CA GLN A 51 11.73 -9.79 20.17
C GLN A 51 10.59 -10.78 19.94
N ALA A 52 9.92 -10.73 18.79
CA ALA A 52 8.84 -11.64 18.44
C ALA A 52 9.36 -13.07 18.22
N VAL A 53 10.48 -13.23 17.52
CA VAL A 53 11.18 -14.53 17.35
C VAL A 53 11.63 -15.08 18.71
N PHE A 54 12.16 -14.23 19.60
CA PHE A 54 12.53 -14.66 20.95
C PHE A 54 11.34 -15.19 21.73
N HIS A 55 10.18 -14.52 21.65
CA HIS A 55 8.96 -15.01 22.28
C HIS A 55 8.54 -16.36 21.68
N LEU A 56 8.56 -16.49 20.36
CA LEU A 56 8.25 -17.74 19.67
C LEU A 56 9.16 -18.88 20.15
N CYS A 57 10.48 -18.68 20.16
CA CYS A 57 11.45 -19.70 20.57
C CYS A 57 11.34 -20.05 22.06
N THR A 58 11.04 -19.10 22.94
CA THR A 58 11.08 -19.34 24.40
C THR A 58 9.75 -19.73 25.01
N LYS A 59 8.63 -19.32 24.42
CA LYS A 59 7.28 -19.53 24.97
C LYS A 59 6.43 -20.49 24.17
N LEU A 60 6.59 -20.53 22.85
CA LEU A 60 5.72 -21.33 21.98
C LEU A 60 6.40 -22.58 21.43
N GLN A 61 7.69 -22.51 21.10
CA GLN A 61 8.44 -23.60 20.46
C GLN A 61 9.82 -23.86 21.13
N PRO A 62 9.92 -24.02 22.46
CA PRO A 62 11.20 -24.23 23.14
C PRO A 62 11.85 -25.58 22.80
N GLU A 63 11.05 -26.64 22.65
CA GLU A 63 11.55 -27.98 22.33
C GLU A 63 12.16 -28.01 20.92
N ALA A 64 11.45 -27.46 19.92
CA ALA A 64 11.96 -27.36 18.56
C ALA A 64 13.25 -26.54 18.50
N PHE A 65 13.31 -25.38 19.18
CA PHE A 65 14.51 -24.54 19.20
C PHE A 65 15.71 -25.22 19.87
N ASN A 66 15.49 -25.95 20.98
CA ASN A 66 16.55 -26.67 21.68
C ASN A 66 17.05 -27.89 20.89
N ALA A 67 16.21 -28.49 20.06
CA ALA A 67 16.59 -29.60 19.18
C ALA A 67 17.43 -29.16 17.97
N MET A 68 17.38 -27.88 17.58
CA MET A 68 18.15 -27.36 16.46
C MET A 68 19.66 -27.31 16.75
N ALA A 69 20.46 -27.70 15.76
CA ALA A 69 21.91 -27.54 15.84
C ALA A 69 22.31 -26.05 15.90
N GLU A 70 23.45 -25.74 16.53
CA GLU A 70 23.95 -24.36 16.61
C GLU A 70 24.11 -23.70 15.23
N SER A 71 24.68 -24.41 14.25
CA SER A 71 24.79 -23.93 12.87
C SER A 71 23.44 -23.59 12.24
N GLN A 72 22.41 -24.41 12.48
CA GLN A 72 21.05 -24.14 11.99
C GLN A 72 20.44 -22.89 12.64
N ARG A 73 20.68 -22.69 13.95
CA ARG A 73 20.23 -21.48 14.66
C ARG A 73 20.90 -20.22 14.11
N HIS A 74 22.19 -20.28 13.79
CA HIS A 74 22.92 -19.18 13.14
C HIS A 74 22.36 -18.87 11.75
N VAL A 75 22.22 -19.88 10.89
CA VAL A 75 21.69 -19.71 9.52
C VAL A 75 20.27 -19.15 9.55
N MET A 76 19.41 -19.65 10.44
CA MET A 76 18.05 -19.11 10.61
C MET A 76 18.09 -17.63 10.97
N ARG A 77 18.88 -17.26 11.98
CA ARG A 77 19.00 -15.85 12.43
C ARG A 77 19.49 -14.94 11.30
N GLU A 78 20.53 -15.34 10.56
CA GLU A 78 21.06 -14.55 9.45
C GLU A 78 20.02 -14.34 8.34
N ARG A 79 19.27 -15.39 7.98
CA ARG A 79 18.21 -15.29 6.97
C ARG A 79 17.08 -14.37 7.40
N LEU A 80 16.64 -14.45 8.66
CA LEU A 80 15.62 -13.56 9.21
C LEU A 80 16.06 -12.09 9.17
N LEU A 81 17.31 -11.82 9.55
CA LEU A 81 17.88 -10.47 9.48
C LEU A 81 18.00 -9.98 8.03
N HIS A 82 18.43 -10.85 7.11
CA HIS A 82 18.53 -10.50 5.69
C HIS A 82 17.16 -10.20 5.06
N LEU A 83 16.13 -10.99 5.35
CA LEU A 83 14.76 -10.71 4.90
C LEU A 83 14.26 -9.36 5.43
N THR A 84 14.55 -9.06 6.70
CA THR A 84 14.16 -7.79 7.32
C THR A 84 14.89 -6.63 6.67
N GLN A 85 16.20 -6.75 6.45
CA GLN A 85 17.00 -5.72 5.79
C GLN A 85 16.50 -5.43 4.37
N ARG A 86 16.15 -6.47 3.61
CA ARG A 86 15.54 -6.32 2.27
C ARG A 86 14.18 -5.67 2.33
N CYS A 87 13.38 -5.93 3.36
CA CYS A 87 12.12 -5.23 3.54
C CYS A 87 12.36 -3.76 3.89
N SER A 88 13.27 -3.47 4.81
CA SER A 88 13.63 -2.11 5.23
C SER A 88 14.14 -1.25 4.07
N SER A 89 14.92 -1.80 3.14
CA SER A 89 15.36 -1.03 1.96
C SER A 89 14.22 -0.61 1.04
N LEU A 90 13.08 -1.30 1.11
CA LEU A 90 11.90 -1.05 0.29
C LEU A 90 10.79 -0.30 1.05
N LEU A 91 11.01 0.02 2.32
CA LEU A 91 10.14 0.89 3.12
C LEU A 91 10.52 2.36 2.87
N THR A 92 10.35 2.80 1.62
CA THR A 92 10.49 4.21 1.21
C THR A 92 9.15 4.75 0.72
N ILE A 93 8.99 6.07 0.69
CA ILE A 93 7.75 6.72 0.27
C ILE A 93 7.42 6.33 -1.17
N GLU A 94 8.42 6.34 -2.04
CA GLU A 94 8.31 6.06 -3.47
C GLU A 94 7.98 4.59 -3.73
N GLN A 95 8.67 3.67 -3.05
CA GLN A 95 8.44 2.24 -3.21
C GLN A 95 7.06 1.81 -2.68
N LEU A 96 6.58 2.46 -1.63
CA LEU A 96 5.23 2.24 -1.11
C LEU A 96 4.17 2.87 -2.02
N ALA A 97 4.41 4.08 -2.54
CA ALA A 97 3.51 4.71 -3.52
C ALA A 97 3.38 3.86 -4.79
N GLN A 98 4.50 3.38 -5.35
CA GLN A 98 4.51 2.49 -6.51
C GLN A 98 3.77 1.18 -6.23
N LEU A 99 3.95 0.59 -5.05
CA LEU A 99 3.22 -0.60 -4.66
C LEU A 99 1.72 -0.32 -4.52
N GLY A 100 1.36 0.82 -3.93
CA GLY A 100 -0.02 1.27 -3.78
C GLY A 100 -0.75 1.46 -5.12
N SER A 101 -0.12 2.11 -6.09
CA SER A 101 -0.68 2.25 -7.45
C SER A 101 -0.93 0.89 -8.11
N ARG A 102 -0.05 -0.09 -7.89
CA ARG A 102 -0.28 -1.46 -8.40
C ARG A 102 -1.42 -2.18 -7.70
N LEU A 103 -1.62 -1.93 -6.40
CA LEU A 103 -2.74 -2.51 -5.66
C LEU A 103 -4.07 -1.96 -6.18
N LEU A 104 -4.16 -0.64 -6.41
CA LEU A 104 -5.37 -0.03 -6.95
C LEU A 104 -5.74 -0.63 -8.32
N ASN A 105 -4.77 -0.71 -9.25
CA ASN A 105 -5.01 -1.29 -10.57
C ASN A 105 -5.36 -2.80 -10.54
N ALA A 106 -4.89 -3.52 -9.51
CA ALA A 106 -5.17 -4.94 -9.35
C ALA A 106 -6.59 -5.18 -8.82
N ASP A 107 -7.09 -4.29 -7.95
CA ASP A 107 -8.45 -4.34 -7.46
C ASP A 107 -9.45 -3.94 -8.56
N ASP A 108 -9.12 -2.97 -9.42
CA ASP A 108 -9.95 -2.56 -10.57
C ASP A 108 -10.08 -3.64 -11.65
N THR A 109 -9.11 -4.56 -11.76
CA THR A 109 -9.15 -5.67 -12.73
C THR A 109 -9.81 -6.94 -12.18
N ALA A 110 -10.07 -6.98 -10.87
CA ALA A 110 -10.81 -8.04 -10.21
C ALA A 110 -12.32 -7.75 -10.28
N ASP A 111 -12.84 -7.60 -11.50
CA ASP A 111 -14.28 -7.44 -11.75
C ASP A 111 -15.05 -8.66 -11.18
N PRO A 112 -16.02 -8.47 -10.28
CA PRO A 112 -16.81 -9.56 -9.69
C PRO A 112 -17.87 -10.16 -10.65
N GLU A 113 -18.00 -9.67 -11.89
CA GLU A 113 -19.04 -10.11 -12.83
C GLU A 113 -18.68 -11.36 -13.67
N ALA A 114 -17.50 -11.96 -13.49
CA ALA A 114 -17.11 -13.15 -14.25
C ALA A 114 -17.70 -14.48 -13.73
N ASP A 115 -18.35 -14.50 -12.55
CA ASP A 115 -18.89 -15.73 -11.92
C ASP A 115 -20.43 -15.90 -12.05
N GLU A 116 -21.17 -14.98 -12.69
CA GLU A 116 -22.63 -15.08 -12.87
C GLU A 116 -23.10 -15.74 -14.18
N GLN A 117 -22.27 -16.59 -14.81
CA GLN A 117 -22.69 -17.40 -15.97
C GLN A 117 -22.49 -18.90 -15.71
N ALA A 118 -23.11 -19.37 -14.64
CA ALA A 118 -23.57 -20.76 -14.60
C ALA A 118 -24.79 -20.88 -15.54
N PRO A 119 -24.79 -21.79 -16.53
CA PRO A 119 -25.96 -21.99 -17.37
C PRO A 119 -27.06 -22.63 -16.51
N GLY A 120 -28.17 -21.92 -16.37
CA GLY A 120 -29.40 -22.50 -15.82
C GLY A 120 -29.92 -23.57 -16.76
N ASP A 121 -29.89 -24.82 -16.30
CA ASP A 121 -30.65 -25.92 -16.90
C ASP A 121 -31.75 -26.32 -15.91
N ASP A 122 -32.92 -25.72 -16.11
CA ASP A 122 -34.16 -26.12 -15.44
C ASP A 122 -34.95 -26.98 -16.45
N SER A 123 -34.80 -28.29 -16.34
CA SER A 123 -35.74 -29.27 -16.89
C SER A 123 -35.66 -30.59 -16.13
N VAL A 124 -36.76 -30.87 -15.43
CA VAL A 124 -37.05 -32.04 -14.61
C VAL A 124 -37.31 -33.26 -15.49
N GLU A 125 -36.68 -34.42 -15.21
CA GLU A 125 -37.36 -35.73 -15.15
C GLU A 125 -36.59 -36.73 -14.26
N PRO A 126 -37.27 -37.59 -13.45
CA PRO A 126 -36.62 -38.50 -12.51
C PRO A 126 -36.73 -39.97 -12.93
N LEU A 127 -35.63 -40.73 -13.04
CA LEU A 127 -35.71 -42.21 -13.06
C LEU A 127 -34.48 -42.93 -12.49
N MET A 128 -34.74 -43.64 -11.38
CA MET A 128 -34.29 -44.98 -10.94
C MET A 128 -32.88 -45.52 -11.23
N VAL A 129 -32.18 -45.81 -10.12
CA VAL A 129 -31.36 -47.00 -9.76
C VAL A 129 -30.94 -47.96 -10.89
N SER A 130 -29.62 -48.09 -11.05
CA SER A 130 -28.94 -49.39 -11.09
C SER A 130 -27.48 -49.24 -10.67
N ALA A 131 -27.06 -50.09 -9.73
CA ALA A 131 -25.69 -50.27 -9.31
C ALA A 131 -24.89 -50.96 -10.43
N ASP A 132 -23.66 -50.51 -10.65
CA ASP A 132 -22.52 -51.38 -10.95
C ASP A 132 -21.22 -50.67 -10.55
N LEU A 133 -20.45 -51.37 -9.74
CA LEU A 133 -19.07 -51.03 -9.35
C LEU A 133 -18.14 -51.61 -10.42
N ASP A 134 -17.21 -50.81 -10.92
CA ASP A 134 -15.88 -51.32 -11.25
C ASP A 134 -14.80 -50.24 -11.03
N PRO A 135 -13.61 -50.59 -10.47
CA PRO A 135 -12.59 -49.64 -10.06
C PRO A 135 -11.51 -49.53 -11.14
N GLY A 136 -11.27 -48.32 -11.66
CA GLY A 136 -10.15 -48.14 -12.59
C GLY A 136 -10.19 -46.86 -13.40
N ALA A 137 -9.96 -45.73 -12.75
CA ALA A 137 -9.52 -44.52 -13.46
C ALA A 137 -8.67 -43.68 -12.50
N GLY A 138 -7.37 -43.96 -12.50
CA GLY A 138 -6.38 -43.07 -11.90
C GLY A 138 -6.43 -41.74 -12.65
N LEU A 139 -6.78 -40.67 -11.94
CA LEU A 139 -6.63 -39.31 -12.44
C LEU A 139 -5.14 -39.00 -12.54
N GLN A 140 -4.63 -39.09 -13.77
CA GLN A 140 -3.28 -38.70 -14.13
C GLN A 140 -3.26 -37.17 -14.19
N PHE A 141 -2.75 -36.52 -13.14
CA PHE A 141 -2.46 -35.09 -13.18
C PHE A 141 -1.27 -34.86 -14.13
N SER A 142 -1.59 -34.48 -15.36
CA SER A 142 -0.61 -33.96 -16.32
C SER A 142 -0.08 -32.63 -15.76
N LEU A 143 1.14 -32.66 -15.21
CA LEU A 143 1.90 -31.48 -14.78
C LEU A 143 2.50 -30.77 -15.99
N GLU A 144 1.65 -30.29 -16.90
CA GLU A 144 2.07 -29.31 -17.90
C GLU A 144 1.53 -27.94 -17.52
N MET A 145 2.44 -27.16 -16.93
CA MET A 145 2.25 -25.75 -16.60
C MET A 145 2.32 -24.96 -17.92
N PRO A 146 1.31 -24.14 -18.28
CA PRO A 146 1.37 -23.32 -19.47
C PRO A 146 2.45 -22.23 -19.30
N PRO A 147 3.18 -21.86 -20.37
CA PRO A 147 4.28 -20.92 -20.27
C PRO A 147 3.75 -19.48 -20.18
N LEU A 148 3.56 -18.97 -18.95
CA LEU A 148 3.23 -17.57 -18.69
C LEU A 148 4.39 -16.79 -18.07
N LEU A 149 5.61 -17.04 -18.53
CA LEU A 149 6.73 -16.12 -18.33
C LEU A 149 7.61 -16.11 -19.57
N GLY A 150 7.38 -15.13 -20.44
CA GLY A 150 8.38 -14.74 -21.42
C GLY A 150 9.63 -14.23 -20.70
N ASN A 151 10.76 -14.88 -20.95
CA ASN A 151 12.14 -14.41 -20.78
C ASN A 151 12.49 -13.66 -19.48
N PHE A 152 12.27 -14.27 -18.32
CA PHE A 152 12.92 -13.83 -17.09
C PHE A 152 14.26 -14.55 -16.91
N ASP A 153 15.38 -13.85 -17.13
CA ASP A 153 16.74 -14.36 -16.90
C ASP A 153 17.31 -13.77 -15.58
N PRO A 154 17.50 -14.57 -14.53
CA PRO A 154 18.05 -14.12 -13.25
C PRO A 154 19.53 -13.70 -13.32
N ALA A 155 20.24 -13.95 -14.44
CA ALA A 155 21.64 -13.59 -14.60
C ALA A 155 21.88 -12.08 -14.84
N GLN A 156 20.87 -11.30 -15.20
CA GLN A 156 21.01 -9.85 -15.42
C GLN A 156 21.22 -9.03 -14.15
N PHE A 157 20.97 -9.61 -12.96
CA PHE A 157 21.07 -8.90 -11.69
C PHE A 157 22.46 -9.00 -11.02
N CYS A 158 23.32 -9.90 -11.48
CA CYS A 158 24.61 -10.17 -10.82
C CYS A 158 25.80 -9.43 -11.44
N SER A 159 25.63 -8.68 -12.53
CA SER A 159 26.77 -8.12 -13.28
C SER A 159 27.27 -6.73 -12.84
N THR A 160 26.67 -6.07 -11.83
CA THR A 160 27.14 -4.75 -11.39
C THR A 160 27.97 -4.75 -10.12
N LEU A 161 28.34 -5.92 -9.59
CA LEU A 161 29.13 -6.03 -8.36
C LEU A 161 30.21 -7.11 -8.50
N SER A 162 31.13 -6.93 -9.46
CA SER A 162 32.49 -7.49 -9.42
C SER A 162 33.31 -7.01 -10.62
N SER A 163 34.07 -5.94 -10.44
CA SER A 163 35.43 -5.87 -10.99
C SER A 163 36.25 -4.89 -10.16
N GLU A 164 37.32 -5.43 -9.61
CA GLU A 164 38.21 -4.87 -8.59
C GLU A 164 38.98 -3.63 -9.05
N THR A 165 39.31 -2.77 -8.08
CA THR A 165 40.41 -1.81 -8.13
C THR A 165 41.76 -2.53 -8.32
N PRO A 166 42.74 -1.94 -9.04
CA PRO A 166 43.76 -1.17 -8.31
C PRO A 166 44.39 -0.01 -9.11
N GLY A 167 44.87 1.02 -8.41
CA GLY A 167 45.90 1.93 -8.95
C GLY A 167 45.69 3.41 -8.62
N LEU A 168 46.51 3.90 -7.70
CA LEU A 168 46.69 5.31 -7.31
C LEU A 168 47.11 6.20 -8.49
N VAL A 169 46.47 7.37 -8.67
CA VAL A 169 47.12 8.67 -8.95
C VAL A 169 46.17 9.80 -8.50
N ASP A 170 46.72 10.80 -7.81
CA ASP A 170 46.10 12.08 -7.44
C ASP A 170 45.54 12.85 -8.65
N GLU A 171 44.35 13.45 -8.52
CA GLU A 171 44.00 14.70 -9.21
C GLU A 171 42.83 15.42 -8.51
N GLU A 172 43.11 16.61 -7.97
CA GLU A 172 42.12 17.59 -7.52
C GLU A 172 41.32 18.14 -8.71
N VAL A 173 39.99 18.01 -8.74
CA VAL A 173 39.13 18.93 -9.53
C VAL A 173 37.74 19.11 -8.89
N SER A 174 37.54 20.34 -8.39
CA SER A 174 36.33 21.17 -8.33
C SER A 174 34.94 20.54 -8.50
N SER A 175 34.13 20.63 -7.44
CA SER A 175 32.67 20.52 -7.46
C SER A 175 32.04 21.70 -8.22
N GLN A 176 31.62 21.46 -9.47
CA GLN A 176 30.72 22.37 -10.19
C GLN A 176 29.28 22.13 -9.72
N SER A 177 28.71 23.16 -9.09
CA SER A 177 27.31 23.25 -8.72
C SER A 177 26.40 23.21 -9.94
N LEU A 178 25.40 22.34 -9.93
CA LEU A 178 24.26 22.39 -10.84
C LEU A 178 23.52 23.73 -10.67
N ASP A 179 23.37 24.49 -11.76
CA ASP A 179 22.74 25.81 -11.77
C ASP A 179 21.27 25.75 -11.32
N HIS A 180 21.01 26.26 -10.12
CA HIS A 180 19.69 26.34 -9.48
C HIS A 180 18.64 27.08 -10.35
N GLU A 181 19.05 28.04 -11.17
CA GLU A 181 18.16 28.77 -12.08
C GLU A 181 17.65 27.94 -13.25
N GLN A 182 18.44 26.99 -13.75
CA GLN A 182 18.03 26.13 -14.86
C GLN A 182 16.95 25.14 -14.42
N ALA A 183 17.05 24.63 -13.18
CA ALA A 183 16.03 23.80 -12.56
C ALA A 183 14.69 24.56 -12.35
N LEU A 184 14.77 25.84 -11.94
CA LEU A 184 13.58 26.68 -11.75
C LEU A 184 12.90 27.08 -13.07
N ASN A 185 13.67 27.31 -14.13
CA ASN A 185 13.11 27.57 -15.46
C ASN A 185 12.42 26.33 -16.06
N TRP A 186 13.00 25.14 -15.88
CA TRP A 186 12.35 23.87 -16.25
C TRP A 186 11.02 23.65 -15.51
N LEU A 187 11.00 23.96 -14.21
CA LEU A 187 9.80 23.83 -13.36
C LEU A 187 8.69 24.81 -13.78
N ARG A 188 9.06 26.03 -14.19
CA ARG A 188 8.12 27.04 -14.68
C ARG A 188 7.53 26.69 -16.05
N GLN A 189 8.33 26.07 -16.92
CA GLN A 189 7.89 25.66 -18.27
C GLN A 189 6.88 24.49 -18.22
N MET A 190 7.04 23.58 -17.26
CA MET A 190 6.08 22.49 -17.00
C MET A 190 4.78 23.00 -16.38
N ALA A 191 4.84 24.01 -15.51
CA ALA A 191 3.65 24.60 -14.90
C ALA A 191 2.78 25.39 -15.91
N SER A 192 3.38 25.97 -16.96
CA SER A 192 2.63 26.69 -18.00
C SER A 192 1.91 25.80 -19.01
N GLY A 193 2.15 24.48 -19.00
CA GLY A 193 1.52 23.53 -19.92
C GLY A 193 0.12 23.06 -19.51
N SER A 194 -0.33 23.36 -18.29
CA SER A 194 -1.63 22.95 -17.77
C SER A 194 -2.51 24.15 -17.46
N LEU A 195 -2.93 24.85 -18.52
CA LEU A 195 -4.00 25.82 -18.46
C LEU A 195 -4.89 25.62 -19.69
N LEU A 196 -5.85 24.70 -19.58
CA LEU A 196 -7.19 24.73 -20.18
C LEU A 196 -7.88 23.37 -19.96
N GLY A 197 -8.99 23.37 -19.21
CA GLY A 197 -9.99 22.29 -19.26
C GLY A 197 -10.21 21.53 -17.96
N SER A 198 -10.91 22.14 -17.01
CA SER A 198 -11.64 21.39 -15.98
C SER A 198 -12.78 20.60 -16.64
N SER A 199 -12.58 19.30 -16.82
CA SER A 199 -13.63 18.32 -17.03
C SER A 199 -13.19 17.04 -16.33
N LEU A 200 -13.78 16.77 -15.17
CA LEU A 200 -13.61 15.50 -14.47
C LEU A 200 -14.10 14.37 -15.38
N SER A 201 -13.15 13.60 -15.92
CA SER A 201 -13.40 12.29 -16.51
C SER A 201 -12.96 11.24 -15.48
N PRO A 202 -13.66 10.10 -15.35
CA PRO A 202 -13.29 9.06 -14.39
C PRO A 202 -12.08 8.22 -14.82
N ASP A 203 -11.41 8.57 -15.93
CA ASP A 203 -10.42 7.73 -16.63
C ASP A 203 -8.98 8.28 -16.61
N ASP A 204 -8.58 9.11 -15.64
CA ASP A 204 -7.15 9.41 -15.48
C ASP A 204 -6.48 8.31 -14.63
N PRO A 205 -5.78 7.32 -15.22
CA PRO A 205 -5.02 6.37 -14.43
C PRO A 205 -3.96 7.16 -13.67
N ILE A 206 -3.78 6.85 -12.39
CA ILE A 206 -2.69 7.35 -11.56
C ILE A 206 -1.38 6.80 -12.15
N ASN A 207 -0.90 7.41 -13.23
CA ASN A 207 0.11 6.85 -14.11
C ASN A 207 1.32 7.78 -14.16
N SER A 208 2.08 7.81 -13.06
CA SER A 208 3.56 7.90 -13.02
C SER A 208 4.07 8.28 -11.61
N PRO A 209 5.30 7.88 -11.25
CA PRO A 209 5.79 7.82 -9.88
C PRO A 209 6.30 9.19 -9.43
N PHE A 210 5.39 9.94 -8.81
CA PHE A 210 5.62 11.15 -7.99
C PHE A 210 6.04 12.43 -8.74
N PRO A 211 5.25 13.51 -8.59
CA PRO A 211 5.13 14.23 -7.31
C PRO A 211 3.85 13.90 -6.49
N LEU A 212 3.85 14.20 -5.18
CA LEU A 212 2.63 14.18 -4.35
C LEU A 212 1.50 14.97 -5.03
N PRO A 213 0.25 14.47 -4.96
CA PRO A 213 -0.90 15.29 -5.31
C PRO A 213 -0.92 16.59 -4.50
N ARG A 214 -1.42 17.68 -5.10
CA ARG A 214 -1.58 18.98 -4.41
C ARG A 214 -2.99 19.21 -3.89
N ASP A 215 -3.96 18.53 -4.49
CA ASP A 215 -5.36 18.56 -4.07
C ASP A 215 -5.53 17.81 -2.73
N PRO A 216 -6.15 18.41 -1.70
CA PRO A 216 -6.40 17.74 -0.43
C PRO A 216 -7.21 16.45 -0.56
N GLN A 217 -8.11 16.33 -1.55
CA GLN A 217 -8.86 15.08 -1.76
C GLN A 217 -7.93 13.95 -2.19
N GLN A 218 -7.14 14.21 -3.23
CA GLN A 218 -6.19 13.25 -3.78
C GLN A 218 -5.10 12.88 -2.77
N LEU A 219 -4.63 13.84 -1.96
CA LEU A 219 -3.67 13.60 -0.88
C LEU A 219 -4.18 12.57 0.14
N ARG A 220 -5.47 12.64 0.48
CA ARG A 220 -6.07 11.70 1.45
C ARG A 220 -6.22 10.31 0.87
N VAL A 221 -6.67 10.19 -0.38
CA VAL A 221 -6.74 8.90 -1.09
C VAL A 221 -5.35 8.29 -1.18
N TRP A 222 -4.36 9.09 -1.59
CA TRP A 222 -2.97 8.67 -1.67
C TRP A 222 -2.42 8.19 -0.32
N LEU A 223 -2.71 8.88 0.78
CA LEU A 223 -2.31 8.45 2.12
C LEU A 223 -2.95 7.12 2.52
N GLY A 224 -4.22 6.90 2.18
CA GLY A 224 -4.90 5.62 2.41
C GLY A 224 -4.28 4.46 1.63
N VAL A 225 -3.96 4.70 0.35
CA VAL A 225 -3.27 3.73 -0.52
C VAL A 225 -1.86 3.43 0.01
N TRP A 226 -1.15 4.45 0.48
CA TRP A 226 0.16 4.29 1.11
C TRP A 226 0.09 3.42 2.38
N ASP A 227 -0.93 3.63 3.23
CA ASP A 227 -1.15 2.82 4.44
C ASP A 227 -1.41 1.35 4.10
N GLN A 228 -2.23 1.08 3.08
CA GLN A 228 -2.48 -0.27 2.59
C GLN A 228 -1.20 -0.91 2.03
N ALA A 229 -0.41 -0.15 1.27
CA ALA A 229 0.87 -0.61 0.74
C ALA A 229 1.86 -0.98 1.84
N LEU A 230 1.92 -0.17 2.91
CA LEU A 230 2.74 -0.45 4.08
C LEU A 230 2.32 -1.76 4.76
N GLN A 231 1.02 -1.94 5.01
CA GLN A 231 0.47 -3.17 5.60
C GLN A 231 0.77 -4.39 4.72
N ARG A 232 0.57 -4.28 3.41
CA ARG A 232 0.86 -5.36 2.44
C ARG A 232 2.34 -5.76 2.49
N ARG A 233 3.25 -4.79 2.60
CA ARG A 233 4.69 -5.03 2.67
C ARG A 233 5.09 -5.75 3.96
N LEU A 234 4.58 -5.32 5.12
CA LEU A 234 4.84 -5.99 6.40
C LEU A 234 4.21 -7.39 6.47
N ARG A 235 3.04 -7.59 5.86
CA ARG A 235 2.44 -8.92 5.70
C ARG A 235 3.30 -9.84 4.84
N ASN A 236 3.82 -9.34 3.71
CA ASN A 236 4.74 -10.12 2.86
C ASN A 236 6.01 -10.52 3.61
N LEU A 237 6.58 -9.60 4.39
CA LEU A 237 7.70 -9.89 5.27
C LEU A 237 7.33 -10.98 6.29
N SER A 238 6.16 -10.87 6.92
CA SER A 238 5.67 -11.87 7.88
C SER A 238 5.54 -13.26 7.24
N HIS A 239 4.99 -13.34 6.03
CA HIS A 239 4.92 -14.60 5.29
C HIS A 239 6.31 -15.17 4.98
N ALA A 240 7.23 -14.35 4.45
CA ALA A 240 8.58 -14.78 4.14
C ALA A 240 9.33 -15.29 5.38
N ILE A 241 9.16 -14.62 6.51
CA ILE A 241 9.70 -15.05 7.80
C ILE A 241 9.11 -16.39 8.21
N ASN A 242 7.79 -16.55 8.19
CA ASN A 242 7.15 -17.82 8.57
C ASN A 242 7.58 -18.99 7.69
N VAL A 243 7.85 -18.75 6.40
CA VAL A 243 8.43 -19.76 5.51
C VAL A 243 9.86 -20.13 5.95
N GLU A 244 10.70 -19.16 6.35
CA GLU A 244 12.02 -19.48 6.89
C GLU A 244 11.96 -20.19 8.25
N LEU A 245 10.99 -19.88 9.10
CA LEU A 245 10.76 -20.58 10.37
C LEU A 245 10.29 -22.03 10.16
N LEU A 246 9.53 -22.28 9.11
CA LEU A 246 9.17 -23.64 8.68
C LEU A 246 10.41 -24.37 8.13
N ARG A 247 11.19 -23.72 7.26
CA ARG A 247 12.43 -24.31 6.70
C ARG A 247 13.47 -24.63 7.76
N SER A 248 13.56 -23.86 8.83
CA SER A 248 14.48 -24.13 9.94
C SER A 248 13.99 -25.27 10.85
N GLY A 249 12.74 -25.72 10.70
CA GLY A 249 12.11 -26.71 11.56
C GLY A 249 11.61 -26.15 12.89
N LEU A 250 11.65 -24.82 13.10
CA LEU A 250 11.12 -24.20 14.31
C LEU A 250 9.59 -24.28 14.37
N CYS A 251 8.93 -23.99 13.25
CA CYS A 251 7.50 -24.21 13.07
C CYS A 251 7.28 -25.47 12.24
N GLN A 252 6.31 -26.30 12.63
CA GLN A 252 6.01 -27.56 11.94
C GLN A 252 4.94 -27.41 10.85
N SER A 253 4.26 -26.27 10.81
CA SER A 253 3.14 -25.98 9.92
C SER A 253 3.36 -24.67 9.19
N LEU A 254 3.00 -24.64 7.91
CA LEU A 254 3.03 -23.43 7.10
C LEU A 254 1.90 -22.51 7.53
N MET A 255 2.19 -21.20 7.65
CA MET A 255 1.18 -20.17 7.85
C MET A 255 0.75 -19.61 6.49
N PRO A 256 -0.47 -19.94 5.99
CA PRO A 256 -0.91 -19.51 4.68
C PRO A 256 -1.13 -18.00 4.62
N LEU A 257 -0.88 -17.41 3.45
CA LEU A 257 -1.08 -15.98 3.22
C LEU A 257 -2.53 -15.52 3.49
N PRO A 258 -3.58 -16.27 3.07
CA PRO A 258 -4.97 -15.90 3.39
C PRO A 258 -5.27 -15.87 4.88
N LEU A 259 -4.59 -16.71 5.68
CA LEU A 259 -4.76 -16.70 7.13
C LEU A 259 -4.15 -15.43 7.75
N LEU A 260 -3.03 -14.96 7.22
CA LEU A 260 -2.46 -13.67 7.62
C LEU A 260 -3.40 -12.52 7.26
N ASP A 261 -3.98 -12.54 6.06
CA ASP A 261 -4.94 -11.53 5.61
C ASP A 261 -6.22 -11.55 6.48
N ALA A 262 -6.81 -12.72 6.73
CA ALA A 262 -7.98 -12.88 7.59
C ALA A 262 -7.70 -12.44 9.05
N SER A 263 -6.49 -12.70 9.53
CA SER A 263 -6.02 -12.26 10.86
C SER A 263 -5.88 -10.73 10.94
N LEU A 264 -5.35 -10.09 9.89
CA LEU A 264 -5.30 -8.62 9.79
C LEU A 264 -6.70 -7.99 9.67
N ALA A 265 -7.63 -8.67 9.01
CA ALA A 265 -9.03 -8.26 8.89
C ALA A 265 -9.86 -8.51 10.17
N GLY A 266 -9.29 -9.14 11.20
CA GLY A 266 -10.00 -9.46 12.45
C GLY A 266 -11.03 -10.58 12.33
N GLN A 267 -10.96 -11.40 11.28
CA GLN A 267 -11.87 -12.51 11.01
C GLN A 267 -11.46 -13.80 11.74
N VAL A 268 -10.27 -13.83 12.34
CA VAL A 268 -9.69 -15.00 13.01
C VAL A 268 -9.52 -14.69 14.50
N GLU A 269 -10.00 -15.60 15.35
CA GLU A 269 -9.74 -15.54 16.79
C GLU A 269 -8.26 -15.81 17.08
N GLN A 270 -7.54 -14.76 17.45
CA GLN A 270 -6.13 -14.84 17.81
C GLN A 270 -6.00 -15.25 19.26
N GLN A 271 -5.14 -16.23 19.51
CA GLN A 271 -4.70 -16.57 20.86
C GLN A 271 -3.28 -16.02 21.09
N GLY A 272 -3.00 -15.57 22.30
CA GLY A 272 -1.70 -15.04 22.67
C GLY A 272 -1.68 -13.55 22.96
N VAL A 273 -0.70 -13.14 23.77
CA VAL A 273 -0.59 -11.79 24.35
C VAL A 273 0.64 -11.06 23.82
N ALA A 274 1.56 -11.77 23.16
CA ALA A 274 2.83 -11.19 22.74
C ALA A 274 2.71 -10.40 21.43
N PRO A 275 3.41 -9.25 21.34
CA PRO A 275 3.38 -8.44 20.14
C PRO A 275 4.05 -9.18 18.97
N ASN A 276 3.47 -9.01 17.78
CA ASN A 276 3.89 -9.54 16.50
C ASN A 276 3.91 -11.07 16.41
N VAL A 277 3.24 -11.76 17.33
CA VAL A 277 3.11 -13.22 17.35
C VAL A 277 1.65 -13.60 17.10
N LEU A 278 1.43 -14.52 16.17
CA LEU A 278 0.11 -15.02 15.80
C LEU A 278 -0.02 -16.50 16.21
N THR A 279 -0.98 -16.78 17.09
CA THR A 279 -1.43 -18.16 17.36
C THR A 279 -2.88 -18.31 16.92
N VAL A 280 -3.15 -19.28 16.07
CA VAL A 280 -4.49 -19.60 15.58
C VAL A 280 -4.79 -21.06 15.86
N ARG A 281 -6.02 -21.37 16.27
CA ARG A 281 -6.52 -22.74 16.33
C ARG A 281 -7.53 -22.97 15.23
N LEU A 282 -7.29 -24.00 14.41
CA LEU A 282 -8.17 -24.38 13.31
C LEU A 282 -8.85 -25.70 13.65
N PRO A 283 -10.17 -25.82 13.48
CA PRO A 283 -10.85 -27.11 13.57
C PRO A 283 -10.42 -27.97 12.37
N ILE A 284 -9.92 -29.18 12.63
CA ILE A 284 -9.63 -30.15 11.57
C ILE A 284 -10.96 -30.83 11.20
N PRO A 285 -11.38 -30.84 9.92
CA PRO A 285 -12.60 -31.55 9.52
C PRO A 285 -12.47 -33.06 9.77
N ASP A 286 -13.52 -33.67 10.31
CA ASP A 286 -13.53 -34.99 10.92
C ASP A 286 -13.11 -36.14 9.98
N GLY A 287 -12.35 -37.09 10.54
CA GLY A 287 -12.07 -38.38 9.90
C GLY A 287 -11.01 -39.24 10.60
N LEU A 288 -9.98 -38.65 11.21
CA LEU A 288 -8.84 -39.42 11.77
C LEU A 288 -8.30 -38.96 13.12
N THR A 289 -8.54 -37.72 13.57
CA THR A 289 -8.14 -37.25 14.92
C THR A 289 -9.04 -36.11 15.39
N SER A 290 -9.63 -36.22 16.59
CA SER A 290 -10.29 -35.11 17.31
C SER A 290 -9.28 -34.10 17.83
N GLY A 291 -8.54 -33.45 16.93
CA GLY A 291 -7.48 -32.50 17.25
C GLY A 291 -7.77 -31.11 16.68
N GLU A 292 -7.59 -30.07 17.49
CA GLU A 292 -7.45 -28.70 17.00
C GLU A 292 -6.03 -28.53 16.44
N LEU A 293 -5.90 -28.04 15.21
CA LEU A 293 -4.59 -27.68 14.66
C LEU A 293 -4.20 -26.30 15.19
N GLN A 294 -3.20 -26.25 16.07
CA GLN A 294 -2.62 -24.99 16.54
C GLN A 294 -1.47 -24.56 15.61
N LEU A 295 -1.63 -23.40 14.98
CA LEU A 295 -0.62 -22.74 14.17
C LEU A 295 0.03 -21.61 14.96
N ASN A 296 1.35 -21.65 15.10
CA ASN A 296 2.16 -20.60 15.73
C ASN A 296 3.05 -19.95 14.67
N GLY A 297 3.07 -18.63 14.62
CA GLY A 297 3.95 -17.89 13.70
C GLY A 297 4.02 -16.42 14.04
N LEU A 298 4.57 -15.64 13.11
CA LEU A 298 4.77 -14.21 13.25
C LEU A 298 3.85 -13.44 12.32
N LEU A 299 3.32 -12.34 12.82
CA LEU A 299 2.55 -11.37 12.03
C LEU A 299 2.95 -9.98 12.51
N ILE A 300 3.79 -9.30 11.73
CA ILE A 300 4.25 -7.95 12.03
C ILE A 300 3.12 -6.97 11.72
N ARG A 301 2.61 -6.28 12.74
CA ARG A 301 1.47 -5.36 12.63
C ARG A 301 1.89 -3.94 12.91
N VAL A 302 1.48 -3.02 12.03
CA VAL A 302 1.71 -1.57 12.22
C VAL A 302 1.19 -1.11 13.58
N SER A 303 -0.02 -1.55 13.95
CA SER A 303 -0.61 -1.22 15.23
C SER A 303 0.30 -1.65 16.38
N GLU A 304 0.78 -2.88 16.43
CA GLU A 304 1.62 -3.35 17.54
C GLU A 304 2.98 -2.66 17.60
N LEU A 305 3.57 -2.33 16.44
CA LEU A 305 4.79 -1.52 16.38
C LEU A 305 4.55 -0.12 16.98
N GLU A 306 3.44 0.53 16.65
CA GLU A 306 3.05 1.83 17.20
C GLU A 306 2.72 1.75 18.70
N HIS A 307 2.16 0.64 19.18
CA HIS A 307 1.92 0.42 20.61
C HIS A 307 3.23 0.21 21.38
N ALA A 308 4.20 -0.50 20.79
CA ALA A 308 5.50 -0.74 21.39
C ALA A 308 6.39 0.52 21.40
N LEU A 309 6.23 1.41 20.41
CA LEU A 309 7.14 2.52 20.14
C LEU A 309 6.41 3.87 20.23
N PRO A 310 6.56 4.62 21.35
CA PRO A 310 5.86 5.88 21.56
C PRO A 310 6.10 6.93 20.47
N HIS A 311 7.32 7.00 19.93
CA HIS A 311 7.67 7.96 18.87
C HIS A 311 6.90 7.70 17.57
N LEU A 312 6.72 6.43 17.17
CA LEU A 312 5.91 6.07 16.00
C LEU A 312 4.45 6.46 16.21
N ARG A 313 3.94 6.25 17.42
CA ARG A 313 2.58 6.66 17.80
C ARG A 313 2.40 8.17 17.71
N ASP A 314 3.38 8.96 18.14
CA ASP A 314 3.32 10.41 18.06
C ASP A 314 3.32 10.91 16.61
N LEU A 315 4.14 10.29 15.75
CA LEU A 315 4.14 10.55 14.30
C LEU A 315 2.81 10.14 13.66
N ARG A 316 2.25 8.97 14.02
CA ARG A 316 0.94 8.51 13.56
C ARG A 316 -0.18 9.46 13.99
N ASN A 317 -0.14 9.95 15.22
CA ASN A 317 -1.06 10.97 15.71
C ASN A 317 -0.93 12.28 14.94
N ALA A 318 0.29 12.69 14.58
CA ALA A 318 0.51 13.87 13.73
C ALA A 318 -0.06 13.68 12.32
N LEU A 319 0.10 12.49 11.72
CA LEU A 319 -0.51 12.13 10.43
C LEU A 319 -2.05 12.17 10.51
N HIS A 320 -2.66 11.61 11.55
CA HIS A 320 -4.12 11.67 11.73
C HIS A 320 -4.63 13.10 11.93
N LYS A 321 -3.89 13.96 12.65
CA LYS A 321 -4.22 15.39 12.76
C LYS A 321 -4.17 16.07 11.41
N LEU A 322 -3.17 15.75 10.58
CA LEU A 322 -3.03 16.28 9.23
C LEU A 322 -4.17 15.82 8.32
N ASP A 323 -4.51 14.52 8.30
CA ASP A 323 -5.68 13.99 7.57
C ASP A 323 -6.98 14.68 8.02
N GLY A 324 -7.16 14.89 9.33
CA GLY A 324 -8.30 15.63 9.87
C GLY A 324 -8.36 17.09 9.40
N ASN A 325 -7.21 17.74 9.21
CA ASN A 325 -7.14 19.10 8.64
C ASN A 325 -7.42 19.09 7.14
N LEU A 326 -6.88 18.14 6.37
CA LEU A 326 -7.16 17.96 4.95
C LEU A 326 -8.66 17.75 4.71
N ARG A 327 -9.33 16.95 5.54
CA ARG A 327 -10.80 16.77 5.51
C ARG A 327 -11.57 18.09 5.67
N LYS A 328 -11.10 18.96 6.56
CA LYS A 328 -11.74 20.28 6.78
C LYS A 328 -11.50 21.20 5.59
N MET A 329 -10.29 21.18 5.03
CA MET A 329 -9.93 21.96 3.85
C MET A 329 -10.74 21.53 2.62
N GLU A 330 -10.85 20.23 2.38
CA GLU A 330 -11.69 19.63 1.34
C GLU A 330 -13.12 20.17 1.39
N ARG A 331 -13.77 20.14 2.56
CA ARG A 331 -15.14 20.67 2.72
C ARG A 331 -15.23 22.17 2.44
N ARG A 332 -14.22 22.95 2.85
CA ARG A 332 -14.17 24.40 2.59
C ARG A 332 -14.01 24.68 1.11
N ILE A 333 -13.13 23.96 0.42
CA ILE A 333 -12.91 24.07 -1.02
C ILE A 333 -14.22 23.74 -1.76
N GLN A 334 -14.86 22.61 -1.46
CA GLN A 334 -16.14 22.23 -2.06
C GLN A 334 -17.21 23.31 -1.83
N HIS A 335 -17.35 23.83 -0.61
CA HIS A 335 -18.30 24.89 -0.29
C HIS A 335 -18.06 26.17 -1.13
N TRP A 336 -16.82 26.64 -1.21
CA TRP A 336 -16.49 27.85 -1.95
C TRP A 336 -16.58 27.65 -3.47
N GLN A 337 -16.21 26.47 -3.98
CA GLN A 337 -16.41 26.09 -5.38
C GLN A 337 -17.89 26.07 -5.75
N GLN A 338 -18.75 25.45 -4.93
CA GLN A 338 -20.20 25.45 -5.13
C GLN A 338 -20.77 26.88 -5.13
N ARG A 339 -20.34 27.71 -4.17
CA ARG A 339 -20.78 29.11 -4.10
C ARG A 339 -20.38 29.89 -5.34
N LEU A 340 -19.15 29.71 -5.83
CA LEU A 340 -18.66 30.35 -7.04
C LEU A 340 -19.47 29.88 -8.26
N ALA A 341 -19.75 28.58 -8.38
CA ALA A 341 -20.58 28.03 -9.45
C ALA A 341 -22.01 28.61 -9.45
N VAL A 342 -22.62 28.78 -8.27
CA VAL A 342 -23.94 29.42 -8.14
C VAL A 342 -23.89 30.88 -8.59
N LEU A 343 -22.87 31.64 -8.18
CA LEU A 343 -22.70 33.03 -8.61
C LEU A 343 -22.47 33.14 -10.12
N GLN A 344 -21.68 32.24 -10.71
CA GLN A 344 -21.48 32.16 -12.16
C GLN A 344 -22.79 31.85 -12.90
N ALA A 345 -23.55 30.87 -12.42
CA ALA A 345 -24.85 30.52 -13.02
C ALA A 345 -25.85 31.68 -12.95
N GLN A 346 -25.91 32.41 -11.83
CA GLN A 346 -26.72 33.62 -11.69
C GLN A 346 -26.27 34.71 -12.68
N GLN A 347 -24.96 34.91 -12.83
CA GLN A 347 -24.41 35.88 -13.76
C GLN A 347 -24.74 35.52 -15.22
N LEU A 348 -24.58 34.25 -15.61
CA LEU A 348 -24.93 33.77 -16.96
C LEU A 348 -26.42 33.91 -17.22
N TRP A 349 -27.26 33.48 -16.28
CA TRP A 349 -28.72 33.66 -16.36
C TRP A 349 -29.11 35.14 -16.51
N SER A 350 -28.46 36.04 -15.77
CA SER A 350 -28.72 37.47 -15.89
C SER A 350 -28.31 38.04 -17.25
N GLN A 351 -27.26 37.49 -17.89
CA GLN A 351 -26.81 37.89 -19.23
C GLN A 351 -27.77 37.38 -20.30
N ASP A 352 -28.20 36.12 -20.22
CA ASP A 352 -29.14 35.53 -21.18
C ASP A 352 -30.50 36.25 -21.17
N ASN A 353 -30.93 36.73 -20.00
CA ASN A 353 -32.21 37.43 -19.83
C ASN A 353 -32.13 38.95 -20.02
N ASN A 354 -30.94 39.54 -20.13
CA ASN A 354 -30.77 40.92 -20.57
C ASN A 354 -30.27 40.91 -22.02
N PRO A 355 -31.16 40.89 -23.03
CA PRO A 355 -30.73 41.10 -24.39
C PRO A 355 -30.03 42.44 -24.44
N THR A 356 -28.80 42.45 -24.92
CA THR A 356 -28.03 43.63 -25.24
C THR A 356 -28.95 44.68 -25.84
N VAL A 357 -29.04 45.84 -25.20
CA VAL A 357 -29.60 47.05 -25.81
C VAL A 357 -28.83 47.24 -27.12
N GLN A 358 -29.41 46.81 -28.23
CA GLN A 358 -28.89 47.13 -29.55
C GLN A 358 -28.84 48.66 -29.61
N PRO A 359 -27.69 49.28 -29.92
CA PRO A 359 -27.67 50.69 -30.21
C PRO A 359 -28.46 50.87 -31.52
N GLN A 360 -29.72 51.26 -31.41
CA GLN A 360 -30.48 51.74 -32.57
C GLN A 360 -29.96 53.14 -32.92
N ILE A 361 -29.28 53.14 -34.08
CA ILE A 361 -28.86 54.22 -35.00
C ILE A 361 -29.45 55.60 -34.73
#